data_AF-A0AAW2FCR8-F1
#
_entry.id   AF-A0AAW2FCR8-F1
#
_cell.length_a   1.000
_cell.length_b   1.000
_cell.length_c   1.000
_cell.angle_alpha   90.00
_cell.angle_beta   90.00
_cell.angle_gamma   90.00
#
_symmetry.space_group_name_H-M   'P 1'
#
loop_
_entity.id
_entity.type
_entity.pdbx_description
1 polymer ?
#
loop_
_entity_poly.entity_id
_entity_poly.type
_entity_poly.pdbx_seq_one_letter_code
_entity_poly.pdbx_strand_id
1 'polypeptide(L)'
;MNPTEAETVADLVQNMVISLCGEQKSESIRRFMRFSLGLLSSTQGIETLREDEMTVATYIKSKLPPRDAVQFDKLHNDLKDAPMKNRISILIFLLNMGQAVEQMKDRIFSFPEMKLELSPITSTSGKIK
;
A
#
# COMPACT_ATOMS: atom_id res chain seq x y z
N MET A 1 -20.14 8.01 20.03
CA MET A 1 -19.73 7.01 19.03
C MET A 1 -20.80 5.93 19.06
N ASN A 2 -21.66 5.88 18.05
CA ASN A 2 -22.76 4.92 17.98
C ASN A 2 -22.22 3.51 17.65
N PRO A 3 -22.94 2.43 18.01
CA PRO A 3 -22.51 1.06 17.75
C PRO A 3 -22.41 0.79 16.23
N THR A 4 -21.19 1.06 15.74
CA THR A 4 -20.46 0.44 14.63
C THR A 4 -21.31 0.00 13.43
N GLU A 5 -21.60 0.96 12.55
CA GLU A 5 -21.64 0.64 11.13
C GLU A 5 -20.32 -0.08 10.77
N ALA A 6 -20.42 -1.23 10.14
CA ALA A 6 -19.23 -1.96 9.69
C ALA A 6 -18.49 -1.08 8.67
N GLU A 7 -17.20 -0.83 8.91
CA GLU A 7 -16.36 -0.07 7.98
C GLU A 7 -16.44 -0.71 6.59
N THR A 8 -16.73 0.09 5.58
CA THR A 8 -16.73 -0.38 4.20
C THR A 8 -15.31 -0.45 3.66
N VAL A 9 -15.11 -1.19 2.56
CA VAL A 9 -13.81 -1.21 1.85
C VAL A 9 -13.40 0.21 1.43
N ALA A 10 -14.35 1.08 1.10
CA ALA A 10 -14.05 2.47 0.75
C ALA A 10 -13.52 3.26 1.96
N ASP A 11 -14.09 3.08 3.15
CA ASP A 11 -13.63 3.74 4.37
C ASP A 11 -12.20 3.29 4.71
N LEU A 12 -11.93 1.98 4.63
CA LEU A 12 -10.59 1.42 4.88
C LEU A 12 -9.55 1.94 3.88
N VAL A 13 -9.90 2.00 2.59
CA VAL A 13 -9.00 2.53 1.55
C VAL A 13 -8.75 4.03 1.77
N GLN A 14 -9.77 4.79 2.17
CA GLN A 14 -9.60 6.21 2.47
C GLN A 14 -8.67 6.42 3.66
N ASN A 15 -8.85 5.66 4.74
CA ASN A 15 -7.97 5.68 5.91
C ASN A 15 -6.53 5.32 5.53
N MET A 16 -6.35 4.32 4.66
CA MET A 16 -5.02 3.95 4.14
C MET A 16 -4.39 5.09 3.32
N VAL A 17 -5.14 5.71 2.41
CA VAL A 17 -4.63 6.84 1.59
C VAL A 17 -4.21 8.01 2.48
N ILE A 18 -5.02 8.37 3.47
CA ILE A 18 -4.71 9.45 4.41
C ILE A 18 -3.47 9.10 5.24
N SER A 19 -3.36 7.85 5.73
CA SER A 19 -2.23 7.41 6.53
C SER A 19 -0.91 7.40 5.76
N LEU A 20 -0.93 7.05 4.46
CA LEU A 20 0.26 6.97 3.62
C LEU A 20 0.69 8.32 3.04
N CYS A 21 -0.28 9.14 2.62
CA CYS A 21 0.01 10.39 1.92
C CYS A 21 -0.01 11.63 2.83
N GLY A 22 -0.41 11.48 4.09
CA GLY A 22 -0.60 12.60 5.02
C GLY A 22 -1.72 13.54 4.58
N GLU A 23 -1.66 14.79 5.06
CA GLU A 23 -2.63 15.82 4.67
C GLU A 23 -2.50 16.15 3.17
N GLN A 24 -3.59 15.96 2.44
CA GLN A 24 -3.66 16.18 1.00
C GLN A 24 -4.88 17.02 0.64
N LYS A 25 -4.82 17.72 -0.50
CA LYS A 25 -5.99 18.40 -1.06
C LYS A 25 -7.09 17.37 -1.33
N SER A 26 -8.34 17.76 -1.09
CA SER A 26 -9.51 16.88 -1.27
C SER A 26 -9.64 16.31 -2.69
N GLU A 27 -9.16 17.04 -3.71
CA GLU A 27 -9.10 16.55 -5.09
C GLU A 27 -8.11 15.41 -5.27
N SER A 28 -6.91 15.49 -4.66
CA SER A 28 -5.91 14.43 -4.69
C SER A 28 -6.43 13.17 -4.01
N ILE A 29 -7.04 13.31 -2.82
CA ILE A 29 -7.66 12.18 -2.11
C ILE A 29 -8.73 11.52 -2.99
N ARG A 30 -9.61 12.30 -3.62
CA ARG A 30 -10.63 11.75 -4.55
C ARG A 30 -10.01 11.02 -5.74
N ARG A 31 -8.90 11.51 -6.29
CA ARG A 31 -8.18 10.86 -7.39
C ARG A 31 -7.57 9.53 -6.95
N PHE A 32 -6.92 9.48 -5.77
CA PHE A 32 -6.39 8.24 -5.21
C PHE A 32 -7.49 7.24 -4.90
N MET A 33 -8.59 7.67 -4.29
CA MET A 33 -9.75 6.81 -4.04
C MET A 33 -10.30 6.20 -5.32
N ARG A 34 -10.51 7.00 -6.37
CA ARG A 34 -11.01 6.50 -7.66
C ARG A 34 -10.05 5.48 -8.28
N PHE A 35 -8.75 5.75 -8.22
CA PHE A 35 -7.73 4.83 -8.73
C PHE A 35 -7.72 3.51 -7.94
N SER A 36 -7.59 3.58 -6.61
CA SER A 36 -7.46 2.41 -5.74
C SER A 36 -8.71 1.53 -5.77
N LEU A 37 -9.91 2.12 -5.70
CA LEU A 37 -11.17 1.37 -5.79
C LEU A 37 -11.40 0.79 -7.18
N GLY A 38 -10.99 1.51 -8.24
CA GLY A 38 -11.02 0.99 -9.61
C GLY A 38 -10.06 -0.19 -9.81
N LEU A 39 -8.87 -0.13 -9.21
CA LEU A 39 -7.92 -1.24 -9.23
C LEU A 39 -8.50 -2.45 -8.49
N LEU A 40 -8.95 -2.28 -7.25
CA LEU A 40 -9.50 -3.36 -6.43
C LEU A 40 -10.71 -4.06 -7.05
N SER A 41 -11.57 -3.31 -7.76
CA SER A 41 -12.72 -3.90 -8.46
C SER A 41 -12.29 -4.68 -9.71
N SER A 42 -11.27 -4.21 -10.44
CA SER A 42 -10.76 -4.87 -11.65
C SER A 42 -9.95 -6.14 -11.37
N THR A 43 -9.41 -6.28 -10.16
CA THR A 43 -8.58 -7.43 -9.75
C THR A 43 -9.37 -8.49 -8.98
N GLN A 44 -10.70 -8.36 -8.85
CA GLN A 44 -11.53 -9.37 -8.21
C GLN A 44 -11.42 -10.69 -8.98
N GLY A 45 -11.05 -11.77 -8.28
CA GLY A 45 -10.92 -13.11 -8.87
C GLY A 45 -9.54 -13.44 -9.44
N ILE A 46 -8.54 -12.56 -9.32
CA ILE A 46 -7.15 -12.95 -9.58
C ILE A 46 -6.66 -13.75 -8.36
N GLU A 47 -6.92 -15.05 -8.35
CA GLU A 47 -6.31 -16.00 -7.41
C GLU A 47 -4.81 -16.08 -7.73
N THR A 48 -4.00 -15.19 -7.16
CA THR A 48 -2.59 -15.14 -7.57
C THR A 48 -1.76 -16.32 -7.10
N LEU A 49 -2.13 -17.08 -6.06
CA LEU A 49 -1.26 -18.16 -5.57
C LEU A 49 -2.08 -19.33 -5.00
N ARG A 50 -1.96 -20.51 -5.64
CA ARG A 50 -2.34 -21.83 -5.08
C ARG A 50 -1.40 -22.30 -3.96
N GLU A 51 -0.66 -21.38 -3.36
CA GLU A 51 0.41 -21.70 -2.44
C GLU A 51 -0.15 -21.80 -1.02
N ASP A 52 0.27 -22.82 -0.31
CA ASP A 52 -0.10 -23.00 1.08
C ASP A 52 0.67 -22.03 1.99
N GLU A 53 0.14 -21.83 3.20
CA GLU A 53 0.71 -20.93 4.19
C GLU A 53 2.19 -21.20 4.49
N MET A 54 2.58 -22.47 4.58
CA MET A 54 3.93 -22.87 4.97
C MET A 54 4.93 -22.53 3.86
N THR A 55 4.53 -22.68 2.60
CA THR A 55 5.34 -22.29 1.44
C THR A 55 5.60 -20.78 1.44
N VAL A 56 4.56 -19.96 1.61
CA VAL A 56 4.69 -18.49 1.67
C VAL A 56 5.56 -18.07 2.87
N ALA A 57 5.34 -18.66 4.04
CA ALA A 57 6.11 -18.37 5.25
C ALA A 57 7.60 -18.72 5.09
N THR A 58 7.90 -19.86 4.46
CA THR A 58 9.28 -20.29 4.17
C THR A 58 9.96 -19.30 3.24
N TYR A 59 9.25 -18.81 2.22
CA TYR A 59 9.81 -17.84 1.28
C TYR A 59 10.08 -16.49 1.95
N ILE A 60 9.17 -15.98 2.79
CA ILE A 60 9.42 -14.78 3.61
C ILE A 60 10.67 -14.99 4.48
N LYS A 61 10.74 -16.11 5.19
CA LYS A 61 11.88 -16.44 6.05
C LYS A 61 13.21 -16.44 5.30
N SER A 62 13.22 -16.97 4.07
CA SER A 62 14.44 -17.01 3.23
C SER A 62 14.98 -15.63 2.84
N LYS A 63 14.14 -14.59 2.91
CA LYS A 63 14.49 -13.19 2.62
C LYS A 63 14.97 -12.41 3.85
N LEU A 64 14.81 -12.97 5.05
CA LEU A 64 15.16 -12.30 6.30
C LEU A 64 16.59 -12.63 6.74
N PRO A 65 17.28 -11.70 7.41
CA PRO A 65 18.51 -12.01 8.13
C PRO A 65 18.29 -13.14 9.15
N PRO A 66 19.33 -13.93 9.50
CA PRO A 66 19.16 -15.11 10.37
C PRO A 66 18.46 -14.85 11.70
N ARG A 67 18.74 -13.70 12.34
CA ARG A 67 18.10 -13.32 13.62
C ARG A 67 16.60 -13.06 13.43
N ASP A 68 16.23 -12.35 12.38
CA ASP A 68 14.85 -11.96 12.11
C ASP A 68 14.05 -13.17 11.59
N ALA A 69 14.70 -14.10 10.88
CA ALA A 69 14.12 -15.37 10.45
C ALA A 69 13.66 -16.23 11.65
N VAL A 70 14.46 -16.29 12.72
CA VAL A 70 14.09 -17.01 13.97
C VAL A 70 12.93 -16.32 14.67
N GLN A 71 12.92 -14.98 14.71
CA GLN A 71 11.83 -14.22 15.29
C GLN A 71 10.53 -14.37 14.49
N PHE A 72 10.63 -14.38 13.16
CA PHE A 72 9.51 -14.62 12.26
C PHE A 72 8.86 -15.99 12.52
N ASP A 73 9.65 -17.06 12.66
CA ASP A 73 9.12 -18.40 12.97
C ASP A 73 8.30 -18.41 14.26
N LYS A 74 8.79 -17.71 15.29
CA LYS A 74 8.06 -17.58 16.55
C LYS A 74 6.72 -16.87 16.35
N LEU A 75 6.74 -15.69 15.73
CA LEU A 75 5.52 -14.91 15.47
C LEU A 75 4.52 -15.66 14.58
N HIS A 76 5.00 -16.36 13.56
CA HIS A 76 4.17 -17.15 12.65
C HIS A 76 3.48 -18.31 13.38
N ASN A 77 4.20 -18.98 14.29
CA ASN A 77 3.62 -20.04 15.13
C ASN A 77 2.62 -19.48 16.15
N ASP A 78 2.93 -18.36 16.80
CA ASP A 78 2.01 -17.71 17.75
C ASP A 78 0.68 -17.31 17.08
N LEU A 79 0.68 -17.05 15.76
CA LEU A 79 -0.52 -16.75 14.98
C LEU A 79 -1.39 -17.97 14.67
N LYS A 80 -0.90 -19.21 14.79
CA LYS A 80 -1.68 -20.43 14.49
C LYS A 80 -2.87 -20.59 15.44
N ASP A 81 -2.70 -20.13 16.68
CA ASP A 81 -3.72 -20.23 17.73
C ASP A 81 -4.66 -19.00 17.76
N ALA A 82 -4.41 -17.99 16.92
CA ALA A 82 -5.18 -16.76 16.86
C ALA A 82 -6.37 -16.87 15.88
N PRO A 83 -7.53 -16.21 16.15
CA PRO A 83 -8.72 -16.28 15.30
C PRO A 83 -8.59 -15.38 14.04
N MET A 84 -7.59 -15.63 13.20
CA MET A 84 -7.33 -14.86 11.98
C MET A 84 -7.69 -15.69 10.73
N LYS A 85 -8.75 -15.29 10.02
CA LYS A 85 -9.30 -16.06 8.88
C LYS A 85 -8.48 -15.96 7.58
N ASN A 86 -7.79 -14.84 7.35
CA ASN A 86 -7.11 -14.54 6.07
C ASN A 86 -5.58 -14.54 6.20
N ARG A 87 -5.00 -15.46 6.98
CA ARG A 87 -3.56 -15.51 7.30
C ARG A 87 -2.68 -15.57 6.06
N ILE A 88 -2.99 -16.46 5.11
CA ILE A 88 -2.23 -16.62 3.86
C ILE A 88 -2.22 -15.32 3.05
N SER A 89 -3.37 -14.68 2.87
CA SER A 89 -3.47 -13.43 2.10
C SER A 89 -2.65 -12.30 2.74
N ILE A 90 -2.61 -12.24 4.07
CA ILE A 90 -1.77 -11.28 4.81
C ILE A 90 -0.29 -11.58 4.58
N LEU A 91 0.14 -12.85 4.67
CA LEU A 91 1.53 -13.22 4.40
C LEU A 91 1.95 -12.90 2.97
N ILE A 92 1.11 -13.19 1.97
CA ILE A 92 1.36 -12.83 0.57
C ILE A 92 1.48 -11.31 0.41
N PHE A 93 0.60 -10.54 1.05
CA PHE A 93 0.68 -9.09 1.04
C PHE A 93 2.01 -8.58 1.61
N LEU A 94 2.42 -9.10 2.77
CA LEU A 94 3.69 -8.74 3.40
C LEU A 94 4.90 -9.13 2.53
N LEU A 95 4.83 -10.30 1.90
CA LEU A 95 5.88 -10.75 1.00
C LEU A 95 6.05 -9.80 -0.19
N ASN A 96 4.94 -9.44 -0.85
CA ASN A 96 4.95 -8.51 -1.97
C ASN A 96 5.46 -7.11 -1.56
N MET A 97 5.11 -6.64 -0.37
CA MET A 97 5.64 -5.38 0.17
C MET A 97 7.16 -5.45 0.42
N GLY A 98 7.67 -6.58 0.91
CA GLY A 98 9.10 -6.80 1.08
C GLY A 98 9.85 -6.81 -0.25
N GLN A 99 9.31 -7.50 -1.26
CA GLN A 99 9.87 -7.51 -2.61
C GLN A 99 9.79 -6.16 -3.31
N ALA A 100 8.74 -5.37 -3.09
CA ALA A 100 8.61 -4.05 -3.69
C ALA A 100 9.77 -3.13 -3.27
N VAL A 101 10.29 -3.26 -2.04
CA VAL A 101 11.45 -2.49 -1.57
C VAL A 101 12.75 -2.97 -2.23
N GLU A 102 12.94 -4.28 -2.41
CA GLU A 102 14.08 -4.82 -3.16
C GLU A 102 14.03 -4.38 -4.62
N GLN A 103 12.86 -4.48 -5.26
CA GLN A 103 12.66 -4.08 -6.66
C GLN A 103 12.65 -2.57 -6.87
N MET A 104 12.25 -1.74 -5.89
CA MET A 104 12.35 -0.28 -5.98
C MET A 104 13.80 0.22 -5.96
N LYS A 105 14.74 -0.54 -5.37
CA LYS A 105 16.17 -0.23 -5.50
C LYS A 105 16.66 -0.44 -6.94
N ASP A 106 16.10 -1.40 -7.65
CA ASP A 106 16.43 -1.70 -9.05
C ASP A 106 15.56 -0.95 -10.06
N ARG A 107 14.35 -0.55 -9.66
CA ARG A 107 13.39 0.26 -10.42
C ARG A 107 13.28 1.61 -9.74
N ILE A 108 14.24 2.48 -10.01
CA ILE A 108 14.00 3.92 -10.01
C ILE A 108 12.88 4.13 -11.04
N PHE A 109 11.63 4.09 -10.60
CA PHE A 109 10.56 4.72 -11.35
C PHE A 109 10.91 6.20 -11.35
N SER A 110 11.49 6.64 -12.47
CA SER A 110 11.50 8.03 -12.85
C SER A 110 10.04 8.46 -12.88
N PHE A 111 9.60 9.07 -11.78
CA PHE A 111 8.39 9.89 -11.79
C PHE A 111 8.57 10.85 -12.96
N PRO A 112 7.59 10.97 -13.87
CA PRO A 112 7.60 12.08 -14.81
C PRO A 112 7.69 13.32 -13.94
N GLU A 113 8.74 14.12 -14.14
CA GLU A 113 8.94 15.37 -13.43
C GLU A 113 7.59 16.09 -13.34
N MET A 114 6.99 16.10 -12.15
CA MET A 114 5.94 17.04 -11.85
C MET A 114 6.66 18.38 -11.90
N LYS A 115 6.63 19.00 -13.07
CA LYS A 115 6.92 20.41 -13.23
C LYS A 115 5.96 21.16 -12.31
N LEU A 116 6.39 21.32 -11.06
CA LEU A 116 6.00 22.41 -10.20
C LEU A 116 6.60 23.67 -10.84
N GLU A 117 6.07 24.07 -11.99
CA GLU A 117 6.18 25.43 -12.47
C GLU A 117 5.35 26.28 -11.50
N LEU A 118 5.96 26.54 -10.34
CA LEU A 118 5.64 27.68 -9.52
C LEU A 118 5.87 28.88 -10.43
N SER A 119 4.79 29.33 -11.06
CA SER A 119 4.76 30.55 -11.85
C SER A 119 5.21 31.67 -10.91
N PRO A 120 6.31 32.38 -11.18
CA PRO A 120 6.58 33.58 -10.44
C PRO A 120 5.51 34.59 -10.88
N ILE A 121 4.55 34.82 -9.99
CA ILE A 121 3.65 35.97 -10.05
C ILE A 121 4.54 37.20 -10.11
N THR A 122 4.68 37.78 -11.30
CA THR A 122 5.16 39.15 -11.47
C THR A 122 3.97 39.99 -11.89
N SER A 123 3.26 40.44 -10.86
CA SER A 123 2.42 41.63 -10.93
C SER A 123 3.33 42.85 -11.07
N THR A 124 3.19 43.65 -12.13
CA THR A 124 2.73 45.05 -12.04
C THR A 124 2.90 45.81 -13.36
N SER A 125 1.84 46.58 -13.65
CA SER A 125 1.82 47.91 -14.28
C SER A 125 2.05 48.04 -15.79
N GLY A 126 0.98 48.45 -16.47
CA GLY A 126 0.97 48.77 -17.90
C GLY A 126 1.72 50.03 -18.30
N LYS A 127 1.88 50.21 -19.61
CA LYS A 127 1.07 51.17 -20.40
C LYS A 127 1.35 50.97 -21.90
N ILE A 128 0.29 51.25 -22.63
CA ILE A 128 0.15 51.38 -24.08
C ILE A 128 1.14 52.41 -24.64
N LYS A 129 1.90 52.07 -25.69
CA LYS A 129 1.89 52.78 -26.98
C LYS A 129 2.59 51.98 -28.06
#